data_AF-A0A3M1U8P6-F1
#
_entry.id   AF-A0A3M1U8P6-F1
#
_cell.length_a   1.000
_cell.length_b   1.000
_cell.length_c   1.000
_cell.angle_alpha   90.00
_cell.angle_beta   90.00
_cell.angle_gamma   90.00
#
_symmetry.space_group_name_H-M   'P 1'
#
loop_
_entity.id
_entity.type
_entity.pdbx_description
1 polymer ?
#
loop_
_entity_poly.entity_id
_entity_poly.type
_entity_poly.pdbx_seq_one_letter_code
_entity_poly.pdbx_strand_id
1 'polypeptide(L)'
;QVKAGEYRIDLIVEGHSHRLAIECDGDHWHGPDRYQQDMQRQRQLERAGWRFVRVRESEFYANPSATIQRIVDACARMGIAPVLLGLTDSTPDG
;
A
#
# COMPACT_ATOMS: atom_id res chain seq x y z
N GLN A 1 1.87 -6.36 9.49
CA GLN A 1 3.14 -5.77 8.99
C GLN A 1 3.91 -6.79 8.17
N VAL A 2 4.38 -6.38 6.99
CA VAL A 2 5.16 -7.12 6.00
C VAL A 2 6.54 -6.46 5.88
N LYS A 3 7.60 -7.26 5.82
CA LYS A 3 8.97 -6.76 5.61
C LYS A 3 9.22 -6.54 4.11
N ALA A 4 9.61 -5.33 3.74
CA ALA A 4 9.99 -4.96 2.38
C ALA A 4 11.38 -4.30 2.42
N GLY A 5 12.44 -5.09 2.21
CA GLY A 5 13.81 -4.64 2.43
C GLY A 5 14.06 -4.23 3.88
N GLU A 6 14.53 -3.00 4.10
CA GLU A 6 14.74 -2.41 5.44
C GLU A 6 13.43 -1.86 6.06
N TYR A 7 12.31 -1.93 5.34
CA TYR A 7 11.04 -1.32 5.74
C TYR A 7 10.05 -2.34 6.29
N ARG A 8 9.14 -1.86 7.14
CA ARG A 8 7.97 -2.59 7.62
C ARG A 8 6.75 -1.80 7.22
N ILE A 9 5.90 -2.41 6.39
CA ILE A 9 4.66 -1.83 5.87
C ILE A 9 3.51 -2.59 6.50
N ASP A 10 2.41 -1.96 6.90
CA ASP A 10 1.32 -2.69 7.55
C ASP A 10 0.70 -3.77 6.65
N LEU A 11 0.36 -3.39 5.41
CA LEU A 11 -0.23 -4.26 4.40
C LEU A 11 0.29 -3.92 3.00
N ILE A 12 0.44 -4.93 2.14
CA ILE A 12 0.77 -4.77 0.72
C ILE A 12 -0.28 -5.51 -0.10
N VAL A 13 -0.81 -4.86 -1.14
CA VAL A 13 -1.63 -5.50 -2.17
C VAL A 13 -0.77 -5.68 -3.42
N GLU A 14 -0.59 -6.92 -3.85
CA GLU A 14 0.22 -7.27 -5.01
C GLU A 14 -0.68 -7.59 -6.21
N GLY A 15 -0.40 -6.95 -7.35
CA GLY A 15 -0.88 -7.35 -8.66
C GLY A 15 0.23 -8.00 -9.48
N HIS A 16 -0.01 -8.24 -10.76
CA HIS A 16 0.95 -8.91 -11.64
C HIS A 16 2.28 -8.14 -11.78
N SER A 17 2.22 -6.81 -11.94
CA SER A 17 3.41 -5.97 -12.15
C SER A 17 3.53 -4.79 -11.18
N HIS A 18 2.53 -4.58 -10.32
CA HIS A 18 2.45 -3.42 -9.45
C HIS A 18 2.11 -3.84 -8.03
N ARG A 19 2.58 -3.05 -7.05
CA ARG A 19 2.31 -3.24 -5.62
C ARG A 19 1.82 -1.93 -5.02
N LEU A 20 0.78 -2.02 -4.20
CA LEU A 20 0.28 -0.91 -3.40
C LEU A 20 0.59 -1.17 -1.94
N ALA A 21 1.35 -0.27 -1.31
CA ALA A 21 1.58 -0.27 0.12
C ALA A 21 0.43 0.46 0.84
N ILE A 22 -0.02 -0.11 1.94
CA ILE A 22 -1.06 0.46 2.80
C ILE A 22 -0.48 0.58 4.21
N GLU A 23 -0.53 1.80 4.76
CA GLU A 23 -0.11 2.10 6.13
C GLU A 23 -1.32 2.51 6.95
N CYS A 24 -1.46 1.94 8.13
CA CYS A 24 -2.51 2.24 9.09
C CYS A 24 -1.93 3.13 10.18
N ASP A 25 -2.22 4.42 10.10
CA ASP A 25 -1.75 5.39 11.09
C ASP A 25 -2.74 5.54 12.24
N GLY A 26 -2.25 5.33 13.45
CA GLY A 26 -2.92 5.86 14.65
C GLY A 26 -2.84 7.38 14.66
N ASP A 27 -3.82 8.05 15.26
CA ASP A 27 -3.89 9.53 15.31
C ASP A 27 -2.81 10.18 16.23
N HIS A 28 -1.87 9.38 16.74
CA HIS A 28 -0.85 9.84 17.68
C HIS A 28 0.34 10.49 16.96
N TRP A 29 0.60 11.77 17.25
CA TRP A 29 1.79 12.45 16.73
C TRP A 29 3.03 12.06 17.52
N HIS A 30 4.02 11.48 16.84
CA HIS A 30 5.27 11.03 17.47
C HIS A 30 6.39 12.09 17.55
N GLY A 31 6.06 13.37 17.33
CA GLY A 31 7.00 14.49 17.41
C GLY A 31 7.76 14.80 16.10
N PRO A 32 8.51 15.91 16.07
CA PRO A 32 9.09 16.48 14.83
C PRO A 32 10.24 15.66 14.24
N ASP A 33 11.07 15.02 15.06
CA ASP A 33 12.23 14.24 14.58
C ASP A 33 11.81 12.96 13.85
N ARG A 34 10.80 12.25 14.39
CA ARG A 34 10.21 11.08 13.72
C ARG A 34 9.49 11.48 12.43
N TYR A 35 8.81 12.62 12.42
CA TYR A 35 8.14 13.12 11.22
C TYR A 35 9.12 13.37 10.06
N GLN A 36 10.30 13.97 10.33
CA GLN A 36 11.29 14.17 9.28
C GLN A 36 11.85 12.85 8.73
N GLN A 37 12.13 11.89 9.61
CA GLN A 37 12.61 10.57 9.21
C GLN A 37 11.56 9.83 8.36
N ASP A 38 10.29 9.89 8.74
CA ASP A 38 9.18 9.29 7.98
C ASP A 38 9.01 9.95 6.61
N MET A 39 9.10 11.29 6.53
CA MET A 39 8.99 12.02 5.26
C MET A 39 10.16 11.75 4.31
N GLN A 40 11.38 11.58 4.83
CA GLN A 40 12.52 11.18 4.01
C GLN A 40 12.36 9.74 3.52
N ARG A 41 11.90 8.84 4.40
CA ARG A 41 11.64 7.44 4.09
C ARG A 41 10.59 7.29 3.00
N GLN A 42 9.44 7.97 3.14
CA GLN A 42 8.37 7.92 2.15
C GLN A 42 8.87 8.38 0.76
N ARG A 43 9.63 9.48 0.71
CA ARG A 43 10.22 9.97 -0.54
C ARG A 43 11.18 8.97 -1.21
N GLN A 44 11.98 8.22 -0.45
CA GLN A 44 12.85 7.20 -1.02
C GLN A 44 12.06 6.06 -1.66
N LEU A 45 11.01 5.60 -0.98
CA LEU A 45 10.15 4.53 -1.46
C LEU A 45 9.36 4.96 -2.71
N GLU A 46 8.80 6.17 -2.70
CA GLU A 46 8.11 6.74 -3.87
C GLU A 46 9.05 6.84 -5.09
N ARG A 47 10.33 7.22 -4.88
CA ARG A 47 11.34 7.22 -5.96
C ARG A 47 11.70 5.83 -6.46
N ALA A 48 11.58 4.81 -5.62
CA ALA A 48 11.73 3.40 -6.00
C ALA A 48 10.46 2.83 -6.66
N GLY A 49 9.45 3.66 -6.96
CA GLY A 49 8.23 3.27 -7.65
C GLY A 49 7.12 2.75 -6.73
N TRP A 50 7.31 2.79 -5.41
CA TRP A 50 6.25 2.42 -4.46
C TRP A 50 5.16 3.47 -4.43
N ARG A 51 3.92 3.01 -4.31
CA ARG A 51 2.74 3.85 -4.08
C ARG A 51 2.16 3.51 -2.72
N PHE A 52 1.70 4.55 -2.01
CA PHE A 52 1.17 4.43 -0.66
C PHE A 52 -0.27 4.92 -0.59
N VAL A 53 -1.08 4.20 0.17
CA VAL A 53 -2.34 4.68 0.73
C VAL A 53 -2.21 4.67 2.25
N ARG A 54 -2.25 5.85 2.86
CA ARG A 54 -2.33 5.98 4.33
C ARG A 54 -3.79 5.99 4.75
N VAL A 55 -4.11 5.21 5.77
CA VAL A 55 -5.43 5.12 6.39
C VAL A 55 -5.28 5.57 7.83
N ARG A 56 -5.92 6.69 8.19
CA ARG A 56 -5.96 7.12 9.59
C ARG A 56 -7.00 6.33 10.36
N GLU A 57 -6.72 6.05 11.62
CA GLU A 57 -7.64 5.38 12.53
C GLU A 57 -9.00 6.09 12.61
N SER A 58 -9.00 7.42 12.83
CA SER A 58 -10.20 8.25 12.80
C SER A 58 -10.96 8.20 11.48
N GLU A 59 -10.26 8.25 10.34
CA GLU A 59 -10.87 8.16 9.00
C GLU A 59 -11.60 6.82 8.82
N PHE A 60 -10.91 5.73 9.19
CA PHE A 60 -11.45 4.39 9.05
C PHE A 60 -12.68 4.19 9.94
N TYR A 61 -12.65 4.60 11.22
CA TYR A 61 -13.81 4.45 12.10
C TYR A 61 -14.98 5.36 11.72
N ALA A 62 -14.72 6.54 11.14
CA ALA A 62 -15.77 7.44 10.68
C ALA A 62 -16.52 6.87 9.48
N ASN A 63 -15.83 6.28 8.50
CA ASN A 63 -16.46 5.66 7.34
C ASN A 63 -15.60 4.54 6.72
N PRO A 64 -15.69 3.31 7.27
CA PRO A 64 -14.87 2.19 6.80
C PRO A 64 -15.07 1.89 5.32
N SER A 65 -16.31 1.97 4.84
CA SER A 65 -16.67 1.66 3.45
C SER A 65 -16.01 2.63 2.47
N ALA A 66 -16.00 3.93 2.77
CA ALA A 66 -15.35 4.93 1.92
C ALA A 66 -13.83 4.76 1.92
N THR A 67 -13.23 4.47 3.08
CA THR A 67 -11.79 4.19 3.18
C THR A 67 -11.39 2.95 2.36
N ILE A 68 -12.16 1.87 2.46
CA ILE A 68 -11.93 0.65 1.68
C ILE A 68 -12.10 0.95 0.19
N GLN A 69 -13.15 1.68 -0.22
CA GLN A 69 -13.35 2.04 -1.62
C GLN A 69 -12.16 2.84 -2.17
N ARG A 70 -11.60 3.78 -1.40
CA ARG A 70 -10.40 4.53 -1.80
C ARG A 70 -9.19 3.63 -2.06
N ILE A 71 -9.01 2.58 -1.26
CA ILE A 71 -7.96 1.57 -1.47
C ILE A 71 -8.23 0.79 -2.75
N VAL A 72 -9.47 0.30 -2.95
CA VAL A 72 -9.87 -0.43 -4.15
C VAL A 72 -9.67 0.40 -5.42
N ASP A 73 -10.07 1.67 -5.40
CA ASP A 73 -9.87 2.58 -6.52
C ASP A 73 -8.38 2.84 -6.80
N ALA A 74 -7.54 2.87 -5.76
CA ALA A 74 -6.10 2.99 -5.92
C ALA A 74 -5.50 1.75 -6.58
N CYS A 75 -5.93 0.55 -6.17
CA CYS A 75 -5.57 -0.70 -6.84
C CYS A 75 -5.98 -0.66 -8.32
N ALA A 76 -7.23 -0.29 -8.62
CA ALA A 76 -7.75 -0.23 -9.98
C ALA A 76 -6.95 0.74 -10.87
N ARG A 77 -6.64 1.95 -10.38
CA ARG A 77 -5.80 2.92 -11.10
C ARG A 77 -4.38 2.40 -11.39
N MET A 78 -3.90 1.46 -10.59
CA MET A 78 -2.58 0.84 -10.76
C MET A 78 -2.66 -0.48 -11.55
N GLY A 79 -3.83 -0.88 -12.05
CA GLY A 79 -3.99 -2.17 -12.72
C GLY A 79 -3.81 -3.37 -11.77
N ILE A 80 -3.94 -3.17 -10.46
CA ILE A 80 -3.93 -4.24 -9.47
C ILE A 80 -5.36 -4.77 -9.40
N ALA A 81 -5.57 -5.93 -10.02
CA ALA A 81 -6.85 -6.63 -10.04
C ALA A 81 -6.78 -7.92 -9.21
N PRO A 82 -7.92 -8.43 -8.71
CA PRO A 82 -7.97 -9.75 -8.09
C PRO A 82 -7.39 -10.81 -9.02
N VAL A 83 -6.45 -11.60 -8.52
CA VAL A 83 -5.95 -12.76 -9.25
C VAL A 83 -6.98 -13.87 -9.09
N LEU A 84 -7.60 -14.28 -10.20
CA LEU A 84 -8.42 -15.49 -10.20
C LEU A 84 -7.46 -16.67 -10.04
N LEU A 85 -7.27 -17.13 -8.81
CA LEU A 85 -6.51 -18.34 -8.49
C LEU A 85 -7.17 -19.53 -9.22
N GLY A 86 -6.60 -19.92 -10.36
CA GLY A 86 -7.12 -21.02 -11.18
C GLY A 86 -6.73 -21.02 -12.66
N LEU A 87 -6.17 -19.93 -13.20
CA LEU A 87 -5.68 -19.90 -14.58
C LEU A 87 -4.21 -19.47 -14.57
N THR A 88 -3.31 -20.41 -14.28
CA THR A 88 -1.91 -20.24 -14.65
C THR A 88 -1.85 -20.11 -16.17
N ASP A 89 -1.40 -18.95 -16.65
CA ASP A 89 -1.10 -18.73 -18.05
C ASP A 89 -0.17 -19.84 -18.52
N SER A 90 -0.73 -20.75 -19.32
CA SER A 90 0.01 -21.84 -19.93
C SER A 90 0.58 -21.27 -21.21
N THR A 91 1.66 -20.50 -21.11
CA THR A 91 2.50 -20.20 -22.26
C THR A 91 3.44 -21.41 -22.44
N PRO A 92 3.33 -22.22 -23.50
CA PRO A 92 4.37 -23.17 -23.81
C PRO A 92 5.56 -22.38 -24.35
N ASP A 93 6.74 -22.62 -23.76
CA ASP A 93 8.01 -22.16 -24.31
C ASP A 93 8.09 -22.56 -25.80
N GLY A 94 8.30 -21.57 -26.66
CA GLY A 94 8.59 -21.71 -28.09
C GLY A 94 9.73 -20.80 -28.47
#